data_AF-A0A0G0MS47-F1
#
_entry.id   AF-A0A0G0MS47-F1
#
_cell.length_a   1.000
_cell.length_b   1.000
_cell.length_c   1.000
_cell.angle_alpha   90.00
_cell.angle_beta   90.00
_cell.angle_gamma   90.00
#
_symmetry.space_group_name_H-M   'P 1'
#
loop_
_entity.id
_entity.type
_entity.pdbx_description
1 polymer ?
#
loop_
_entity_poly.entity_id
_entity_poly.type
_entity_poly.pdbx_seq_one_letter_code
_entity_poly.pdbx_strand_id
1 'polypeptide(L)'
;MPTYKTKLRNYEIRFPNSEEYHIIKNEIFNSDAYDFETSTAEPVIIDCGAHIGLSVLYFKTLFSNAQIHAFEPNPEAFKFLEENISINNLSNVKVYRKAVDTKAGCKSLFIDLNDYWFSNSSYSRGTWKGAEKDVTVEIETVDIKEVVNNLLKTHKFIDLLKLDIEGYEVKIIKHIQEQLKDIKNLIVEYHPVNKKEFTKTLSQIQKYYRNIEYISEGKSFRKPDLNNLFVVKAFN
;
A
#
# COMPACT_ATOMS: atom_id res chain seq x y z
N MET A 1 14.65 19.58 -2.80
CA MET A 1 14.85 18.97 -1.46
C MET A 1 16.15 18.18 -1.48
N PRO A 2 16.87 18.02 -0.36
CA PRO A 2 18.01 17.11 -0.31
C PRO A 2 17.56 15.69 -0.66
N THR A 3 18.29 15.03 -1.55
CA THR A 3 18.06 13.63 -1.92
C THR A 3 19.14 12.78 -1.29
N TYR A 4 18.74 11.83 -0.46
CA TYR A 4 19.65 10.86 0.17
C TYR A 4 19.77 9.60 -0.68
N LYS A 5 20.82 8.82 -0.42
CA LYS A 5 21.00 7.49 -1.01
C LYS A 5 21.51 6.50 0.01
N THR A 6 21.08 5.26 -0.10
CA THR A 6 21.59 4.14 0.71
C THR A 6 21.51 2.82 -0.05
N LYS A 7 22.07 1.76 0.54
CA LYS A 7 21.86 0.39 0.09
C LYS A 7 21.03 -0.37 1.13
N LEU A 8 20.04 -1.11 0.66
CA LEU A 8 19.22 -1.99 1.48
C LEU A 8 19.14 -3.35 0.78
N ARG A 9 19.72 -4.38 1.41
CA ARG A 9 19.93 -5.68 0.76
C ARG A 9 20.65 -5.48 -0.58
N ASN A 10 20.06 -5.91 -1.69
CA ASN A 10 20.64 -5.80 -3.03
C ASN A 10 20.18 -4.54 -3.79
N TYR A 11 19.44 -3.64 -3.14
CA TYR A 11 18.87 -2.47 -3.79
C TYR A 11 19.58 -1.18 -3.41
N GLU A 12 19.72 -0.29 -4.39
CA GLU A 12 20.02 1.12 -4.16
C GLU A 12 18.71 1.87 -3.94
N ILE A 13 18.66 2.76 -2.94
CA ILE A 13 17.43 3.48 -2.59
C ILE A 13 17.73 4.96 -2.50
N ARG A 14 16.86 5.74 -3.15
CA ARG A 14 16.76 7.20 -3.10
C ARG A 14 15.56 7.59 -2.27
N PHE A 15 15.75 8.53 -1.36
CA PHE A 15 14.71 8.96 -0.44
C PHE A 15 14.87 10.43 -0.05
N PRO A 16 13.76 11.12 0.28
CA PRO A 16 13.74 12.54 0.60
C PRO A 16 14.05 12.84 2.08
N ASN A 17 13.69 11.93 2.98
CA ASN A 17 13.73 12.12 4.43
C ASN A 17 14.33 10.88 5.12
N SER A 18 15.40 11.07 5.90
CA SER A 18 16.12 9.96 6.52
C SER A 18 15.37 9.33 7.69
N GLU A 19 14.63 10.12 8.45
CA GLU A 19 13.87 9.63 9.61
C GLU A 19 12.69 8.78 9.13
N GLU A 20 11.90 9.31 8.20
CA GLU A 20 10.80 8.60 7.55
C GLU A 20 11.27 7.29 6.91
N TYR A 21 12.36 7.37 6.15
CA TYR A 21 12.96 6.20 5.53
C TYR A 21 13.29 5.13 6.57
N HIS A 22 13.95 5.48 7.68
CA HIS A 22 14.32 4.49 8.69
C HIS A 22 13.13 3.88 9.41
N ILE A 23 12.07 4.66 9.68
CA ILE A 23 10.83 4.16 10.28
C ILE A 23 10.18 3.13 9.35
N ILE A 24 9.85 3.54 8.12
CA ILE A 24 9.16 2.68 7.14
C ILE A 24 10.02 1.46 6.78
N LYS A 25 11.34 1.64 6.60
CA LYS A 25 12.28 0.54 6.30
C LYS A 25 12.32 -0.47 7.44
N ASN A 26 12.33 -0.03 8.70
CA ASN A 26 12.33 -0.96 9.82
C ASN A 26 11.01 -1.74 9.90
N GLU A 27 9.88 -1.07 9.69
CA GLU A 27 8.59 -1.75 9.62
C GLU A 27 8.55 -2.81 8.52
N ILE A 28 8.87 -2.43 7.29
CA ILE A 28 8.71 -3.32 6.14
C ILE A 28 9.75 -4.45 6.17
N PHE A 29 11.03 -4.14 6.42
CA PHE A 29 12.14 -5.10 6.24
C PHE A 29 12.65 -5.77 7.52
N ASN A 30 12.40 -5.20 8.70
CA ASN A 30 12.81 -5.84 9.96
C ASN A 30 11.62 -6.52 10.66
N SER A 31 10.41 -5.97 10.55
CA SER A 31 9.19 -6.54 11.14
C SER A 31 8.40 -7.40 10.15
N ASP A 32 8.88 -7.53 8.91
CA ASP A 32 8.29 -8.31 7.83
C ASP A 32 6.80 -7.98 7.62
N ALA A 33 6.47 -6.69 7.71
CA ALA A 33 5.11 -6.23 7.93
C ALA A 33 4.15 -6.44 6.74
N TYR A 34 4.70 -6.77 5.57
CA TYR A 34 3.95 -7.14 4.37
C TYR A 34 4.27 -8.57 3.89
N ASP A 35 4.81 -9.44 4.75
CA ASP A 35 5.05 -10.84 4.42
C ASP A 35 3.73 -11.58 4.14
N PHE A 36 3.75 -12.47 3.17
CA PHE A 36 2.62 -13.32 2.82
C PHE A 36 3.11 -14.55 2.05
N GLU A 37 2.31 -15.62 2.08
CA GLU A 37 2.60 -16.82 1.32
C GLU A 37 1.72 -16.95 0.07
N THR A 38 2.29 -17.52 -0.98
CA THR A 38 1.58 -17.88 -2.22
C THR A 38 2.09 -19.21 -2.78
N SER A 39 1.27 -19.85 -3.60
CA SER A 39 1.58 -21.10 -4.31
C SER A 39 2.34 -20.90 -5.63
N THR A 40 2.72 -19.68 -5.99
CA THR A 40 3.41 -19.36 -7.25
C THR A 40 4.67 -18.54 -7.00
N ALA A 41 5.68 -18.71 -7.85
CA ALA A 41 6.88 -17.86 -7.85
C ALA A 41 6.66 -16.51 -8.56
N GLU A 42 5.51 -16.36 -9.25
CA GLU A 42 5.15 -15.18 -10.05
C GLU A 42 3.82 -14.58 -9.56
N PRO A 43 3.72 -14.13 -8.29
CA PRO A 43 2.47 -13.62 -7.77
C PRO A 43 2.06 -12.30 -8.43
N VAL A 44 0.75 -12.08 -8.53
CA VAL A 44 0.16 -10.81 -8.96
C VAL A 44 -0.17 -9.98 -7.72
N ILE A 45 0.48 -8.82 -7.61
CA ILE A 45 0.39 -7.94 -6.44
C ILE A 45 -0.16 -6.58 -6.88
N ILE A 46 -1.15 -6.10 -6.13
CA ILE A 46 -1.65 -4.73 -6.21
C ILE A 46 -1.21 -4.00 -4.94
N ASP A 47 -0.37 -2.99 -5.10
CA ASP A 47 0.21 -2.18 -4.02
C ASP A 47 -0.41 -0.78 -4.03
N CYS A 48 -1.36 -0.52 -3.12
CA CYS A 48 -2.03 0.77 -3.00
C CYS A 48 -1.36 1.58 -1.88
N GLY A 49 -0.80 2.74 -2.23
CA GLY A 49 0.06 3.53 -1.35
C GLY A 49 1.50 3.02 -1.38
N ALA A 50 2.08 2.96 -2.58
CA ALA A 50 3.43 2.44 -2.76
C ALA A 50 4.52 3.39 -2.22
N HIS A 51 4.17 4.65 -1.93
CA HIS A 51 5.07 5.67 -1.41
C HIS A 51 6.34 5.79 -2.25
N ILE A 52 7.53 5.77 -1.64
CA ILE A 52 8.82 5.77 -2.37
C ILE A 52 9.24 4.38 -2.91
N GLY A 53 8.38 3.36 -2.81
CA GLY A 53 8.60 2.03 -3.38
C GLY A 53 9.25 0.98 -2.47
N LEU A 54 9.34 1.21 -1.16
CA LEU A 54 9.95 0.23 -0.24
C LEU A 54 9.18 -1.10 -0.20
N SER A 55 7.85 -1.08 -0.26
CA SER A 55 7.00 -2.27 -0.39
C SER A 55 7.28 -3.04 -1.68
N VAL A 56 7.43 -2.34 -2.81
CA VAL A 56 7.78 -2.95 -4.11
C VAL A 56 9.11 -3.68 -4.02
N LEU A 57 10.15 -3.05 -3.46
CA LEU A 57 11.47 -3.67 -3.26
C LEU A 57 11.39 -4.89 -2.33
N TYR A 58 10.56 -4.80 -1.29
CA TYR A 58 10.32 -5.89 -0.35
C TYR A 58 9.68 -7.09 -1.07
N PHE A 59 8.58 -6.88 -1.81
CA PHE A 59 7.93 -7.93 -2.59
C PHE A 59 8.87 -8.54 -3.63
N LYS A 60 9.72 -7.75 -4.29
CA LYS A 60 10.76 -8.25 -5.20
C LYS A 60 11.85 -9.06 -4.51
N THR A 61 12.09 -8.83 -3.22
CA THR A 61 12.99 -9.70 -2.44
C THR A 61 12.37 -11.05 -2.16
N LEU A 62 11.07 -11.09 -1.87
CA LEU A 62 10.34 -12.34 -1.61
C LEU A 62 10.12 -13.13 -2.90
N PHE A 63 9.76 -12.42 -3.98
CA PHE A 63 9.34 -12.98 -5.24
C PHE A 63 9.93 -12.16 -6.40
N SER A 64 11.12 -12.52 -6.87
CA SER A 64 11.84 -11.78 -7.92
C SER A 64 11.00 -11.60 -9.20
N ASN A 65 10.18 -12.59 -9.54
CA ASN A 65 9.34 -12.60 -10.74
C ASN A 65 7.92 -12.02 -10.53
N ALA A 66 7.58 -11.52 -9.33
CA ALA A 66 6.26 -10.96 -9.08
C ALA A 66 5.85 -9.89 -10.09
N GLN A 67 4.58 -9.92 -10.50
CA GLN A 67 3.95 -8.86 -11.27
C GLN A 67 3.31 -7.85 -10.31
N ILE A 68 3.84 -6.63 -10.27
CA ILE A 68 3.43 -5.62 -9.29
C ILE A 68 2.76 -4.44 -9.99
N HIS A 69 1.57 -4.07 -9.54
CA HIS A 69 0.86 -2.86 -9.93
C HIS A 69 0.82 -1.90 -8.73
N ALA A 70 1.67 -0.88 -8.74
CA ALA A 70 1.89 0.03 -7.64
C ALA A 70 1.25 1.41 -7.90
N PHE A 71 0.47 1.90 -6.94
CA PHE A 71 -0.27 3.16 -7.03
C PHE A 71 0.22 4.12 -5.95
N GLU A 72 0.64 5.32 -6.37
CA GLU A 72 1.08 6.39 -5.47
C GLU A 72 0.61 7.74 -6.01
N PRO A 73 -0.35 8.42 -5.35
CA PRO A 73 -0.88 9.69 -5.85
C PRO A 73 0.02 10.91 -5.59
N ASN A 74 0.85 10.91 -4.54
CA ASN A 74 1.70 12.04 -4.18
C ASN A 74 2.80 12.21 -5.23
N PRO A 75 2.83 13.33 -5.99
CA PRO A 75 3.78 13.50 -7.08
C PRO A 75 5.25 13.51 -6.63
N GLU A 76 5.55 13.93 -5.41
CA GLU A 76 6.92 13.93 -4.90
C GLU A 76 7.37 12.52 -4.49
N ALA A 77 6.53 11.77 -3.78
CA ALA A 77 6.81 10.36 -3.47
C ALA A 77 6.92 9.51 -4.73
N PHE A 78 6.03 9.74 -5.71
CA PHE A 78 5.99 9.02 -6.97
C PHE A 78 7.29 9.16 -7.77
N LYS A 79 7.94 10.34 -7.76
CA LYS A 79 9.25 10.51 -8.41
C LYS A 79 10.31 9.57 -7.82
N PHE A 80 10.33 9.41 -6.50
CA PHE A 80 11.24 8.47 -5.84
C PHE A 80 10.88 7.02 -6.11
N LEU A 81 9.59 6.69 -6.18
CA LEU A 81 9.13 5.35 -6.60
C LEU A 81 9.65 5.00 -8.01
N GLU A 82 9.47 5.88 -8.98
CA GLU A 82 9.97 5.69 -10.35
C GLU A 82 11.49 5.56 -10.38
N GLU A 83 12.21 6.45 -9.69
CA GLU A 83 13.67 6.39 -9.61
C GLU A 83 14.14 5.08 -8.98
N ASN A 84 13.55 4.66 -7.86
CA ASN A 84 13.93 3.43 -7.15
C ASN A 84 13.65 2.17 -7.97
N ILE A 85 12.61 2.14 -8.78
CA ILE A 85 12.36 1.03 -9.71
C ILE A 85 13.39 1.03 -10.84
N SER A 86 13.68 2.21 -11.39
CA SER A 86 14.59 2.37 -12.52
C SER A 86 16.04 2.01 -12.16
N ILE A 87 16.59 2.56 -11.07
CA ILE A 87 17.99 2.33 -10.67
C ILE A 87 18.28 0.87 -10.32
N ASN A 88 17.25 0.13 -9.88
CA ASN A 88 17.34 -1.29 -9.55
C ASN A 88 16.98 -2.21 -10.71
N ASN A 89 16.65 -1.67 -11.89
CA ASN A 89 16.26 -2.42 -13.09
C ASN A 89 15.15 -3.45 -12.82
N LEU A 90 14.14 -3.08 -12.03
CA LEU A 90 13.08 -4.02 -11.68
C LEU A 90 12.17 -4.27 -12.89
N SER A 91 12.07 -5.53 -13.31
CA SER A 91 11.11 -5.97 -14.32
C SER A 91 9.74 -6.29 -13.71
N ASN A 92 8.70 -6.38 -14.54
CA ASN A 92 7.33 -6.74 -14.12
C ASN A 92 6.74 -5.81 -13.04
N VAL A 93 7.16 -4.55 -12.99
CA VAL A 93 6.57 -3.52 -12.13
C VAL A 93 5.94 -2.44 -13.00
N LYS A 94 4.67 -2.14 -12.75
CA LYS A 94 3.96 -1.00 -13.35
C LYS A 94 3.58 -0.04 -12.24
N VAL A 95 3.97 1.21 -12.40
CA VAL A 95 3.65 2.29 -11.45
C VAL A 95 2.66 3.26 -12.05
N TYR A 96 1.76 3.74 -11.20
CA TYR A 96 0.68 4.64 -11.58
C TYR A 96 0.66 5.81 -10.61
N ARG A 97 0.86 7.03 -11.13
CA ARG A 97 0.70 8.27 -10.36
C ARG A 97 -0.78 8.59 -10.17
N LYS A 98 -1.47 7.69 -9.48
CA LYS A 98 -2.92 7.71 -9.34
C LYS A 98 -3.32 7.24 -7.96
N ALA A 99 -4.36 7.87 -7.47
CA ALA A 99 -5.10 7.50 -6.29
C ALA A 99 -6.02 6.31 -6.56
N VAL A 100 -6.10 5.40 -5.60
CA VAL A 100 -7.07 4.31 -5.64
C VAL A 100 -8.38 4.77 -5.03
N ASP A 101 -9.48 4.69 -5.78
CA ASP A 101 -10.82 5.12 -5.35
C ASP A 101 -11.90 4.15 -5.87
N THR A 102 -13.16 4.48 -5.60
CA THR A 102 -14.35 3.77 -6.08
C THR A 102 -14.83 4.26 -7.45
N LYS A 103 -14.08 5.17 -8.08
CA LYS A 103 -14.35 5.71 -9.42
C LYS A 103 -13.09 6.32 -10.02
N ALA A 104 -12.95 6.23 -11.33
CA ALA A 104 -11.96 7.01 -12.07
C ALA A 104 -12.34 8.50 -12.13
N GLY A 105 -11.35 9.39 -12.17
CA GLY A 105 -11.57 10.83 -12.22
C GLY A 105 -10.40 11.64 -11.66
N CYS A 106 -10.71 12.81 -11.10
CA CYS A 106 -9.76 13.66 -10.41
C CYS A 106 -10.25 13.98 -8.99
N LYS A 107 -9.31 14.16 -8.06
CA LYS A 107 -9.58 14.58 -6.68
C LYS A 107 -8.49 15.52 -6.17
N SER A 108 -8.81 16.24 -5.11
CA SER A 108 -7.83 16.98 -4.33
C SER A 108 -7.16 16.06 -3.31
N LEU A 109 -5.84 16.01 -3.33
CA LEU A 109 -5.00 15.46 -2.28
C LEU A 109 -4.54 16.60 -1.38
N PHE A 110 -4.67 16.43 -0.07
CA PHE A 110 -4.11 17.34 0.91
C PHE A 110 -2.78 16.77 1.38
N ILE A 111 -1.70 17.52 1.15
CA ILE A 111 -0.35 17.16 1.57
C ILE A 111 0.05 18.14 2.67
N ASP A 112 0.32 17.61 3.87
CA ASP A 112 0.95 18.39 4.92
C ASP A 112 2.41 18.65 4.52
N LEU A 113 2.78 19.92 4.39
CA LEU A 113 4.15 20.31 4.05
C LEU A 113 5.10 20.35 5.26
N ASN A 114 4.60 20.13 6.47
CA ASN A 114 5.46 20.11 7.65
C ASN A 114 6.36 18.85 7.62
N ASP A 115 7.64 19.05 7.91
CA ASP A 115 8.67 18.02 8.10
C ASP A 115 9.09 17.14 6.90
N TYR A 116 8.65 17.49 5.67
CA TYR A 116 9.01 16.74 4.45
C TYR A 116 8.68 15.24 4.53
N TRP A 117 7.70 14.87 5.35
CA TRP A 117 7.12 13.52 5.39
C TRP A 117 6.05 13.40 4.32
N PHE A 118 6.18 12.39 3.48
CA PHE A 118 5.28 12.13 2.39
C PHE A 118 4.17 11.14 2.76
N SER A 119 4.30 10.43 3.89
CA SER A 119 3.23 9.64 4.52
C SER A 119 2.03 10.50 4.99
N ASN A 120 2.19 11.82 5.15
CA ASN A 120 1.12 12.69 5.65
C ASN A 120 0.13 13.17 4.56
N SER A 121 -0.18 12.35 3.55
CA SER A 121 -1.09 12.74 2.46
C SER A 121 -2.44 12.05 2.55
N SER A 122 -3.55 12.80 2.54
CA SER A 122 -4.89 12.25 2.68
C SER A 122 -5.91 12.96 1.79
N TYR A 123 -7.03 12.28 1.49
CA TYR A 123 -8.18 12.88 0.81
C TYR A 123 -9.04 13.76 1.73
N SER A 124 -8.77 13.76 3.04
CA SER A 124 -9.55 14.51 4.04
C SER A 124 -8.71 15.63 4.64
N ARG A 125 -9.25 16.85 4.67
CA ARG A 125 -8.58 18.02 5.28
C ARG A 125 -8.53 17.87 6.80
N GLY A 126 -7.39 18.19 7.42
CA GLY A 126 -7.24 18.25 8.88
C GLY A 126 -7.10 16.89 9.59
N THR A 127 -6.67 15.84 8.89
CA THR A 127 -6.33 14.54 9.51
C THR A 127 -5.13 14.64 10.45
N TRP A 128 -4.27 15.65 10.26
CA TRP A 128 -3.05 15.87 11.03
C TRP A 128 -3.14 17.15 11.87
N LYS A 129 -2.71 17.09 13.14
CA LYS A 129 -2.76 18.22 14.08
C LYS A 129 -1.65 19.24 13.75
N GLY A 130 -1.97 20.21 12.89
CA GLY A 130 -1.05 21.31 12.51
C GLY A 130 -1.42 22.04 11.21
N ALA A 131 -2.62 21.80 10.67
CA ALA A 131 -3.08 22.09 9.32
C ALA A 131 -3.27 23.57 8.93
N GLU A 132 -2.31 24.45 9.23
CA GLU A 132 -2.29 25.81 8.70
C GLU A 132 -1.59 25.91 7.32
N LYS A 133 -0.98 24.83 6.81
CA LYS A 133 -0.20 24.83 5.54
C LYS A 133 -0.39 23.59 4.65
N ASP A 134 -1.62 23.09 4.51
CA ASP A 134 -1.90 22.02 3.54
C ASP A 134 -1.74 22.54 2.10
N VAL A 135 -0.88 21.92 1.29
CA VAL A 135 -0.93 22.11 -0.16
C VAL A 135 -1.98 21.18 -0.73
N THR A 136 -2.89 21.74 -1.52
CA THR A 136 -3.87 20.97 -2.27
C THR A 136 -3.31 20.69 -3.67
N VAL A 137 -3.16 19.43 -4.02
CA VAL A 137 -2.73 18.99 -5.35
C VAL A 137 -3.88 18.24 -6.03
N GLU A 138 -4.13 18.54 -7.30
CA GLU A 138 -5.07 17.74 -8.10
C GLU A 138 -4.37 16.45 -8.56
N ILE A 139 -5.02 15.32 -8.29
CA ILE A 139 -4.53 13.99 -8.58
C ILE A 139 -5.58 13.20 -9.37
N GLU A 140 -5.11 12.31 -10.24
CA GLU A 140 -5.99 11.37 -10.92
C GLU A 140 -6.35 10.20 -10.00
N THR A 141 -7.57 9.68 -10.14
CA THR A 141 -8.04 8.48 -9.44
C THR A 141 -8.32 7.36 -10.43
N VAL A 142 -8.19 6.12 -9.97
CA VAL A 142 -8.66 4.91 -10.67
C VAL A 142 -9.77 4.24 -9.88
N ASP A 143 -10.70 3.59 -10.58
CA ASP A 143 -11.59 2.64 -9.92
C ASP A 143 -10.84 1.33 -9.66
N ILE A 144 -10.59 1.04 -8.39
CA ILE A 144 -9.93 -0.20 -7.97
C ILE A 144 -10.67 -1.45 -8.43
N LYS A 145 -12.00 -1.40 -8.53
CA LYS A 145 -12.81 -2.53 -8.99
C LYS A 145 -12.49 -2.85 -10.44
N GLU A 146 -12.34 -1.82 -11.27
CA GLU A 146 -11.93 -2.00 -12.67
C GLU A 146 -10.51 -2.53 -12.77
N VAL A 147 -9.58 -2.04 -11.94
CA VAL A 147 -8.20 -2.56 -11.89
C VAL A 147 -8.19 -4.06 -11.59
N VAL A 148 -8.88 -4.48 -10.52
CA VAL A 148 -8.97 -5.88 -10.12
C VAL A 148 -9.62 -6.72 -11.23
N ASN A 149 -10.78 -6.30 -11.73
CA ASN A 149 -11.49 -7.02 -12.79
C ASN A 149 -10.66 -7.15 -14.07
N ASN A 150 -9.88 -6.13 -14.44
CA ASN A 150 -9.02 -6.17 -15.63
C ASN A 150 -7.86 -7.15 -15.46
N LEU A 151 -7.25 -7.21 -14.28
CA LEU A 151 -6.20 -8.19 -13.99
C LEU A 151 -6.74 -9.62 -13.98
N LEU A 152 -7.96 -9.82 -13.44
CA LEU A 152 -8.64 -11.12 -13.42
C LEU A 152 -9.07 -11.63 -14.81
N LYS A 153 -9.01 -10.81 -15.87
CA LYS A 153 -9.17 -11.28 -17.27
C LYS A 153 -8.01 -12.15 -17.74
N THR A 154 -6.83 -11.95 -17.16
CA THR A 154 -5.58 -12.61 -17.56
C THR A 154 -4.96 -13.45 -16.46
N HIS A 155 -5.44 -13.32 -15.22
CA HIS A 155 -4.95 -14.04 -14.06
C HIS A 155 -6.13 -14.69 -13.33
N LYS A 156 -5.90 -15.89 -12.77
CA LYS A 156 -6.95 -16.63 -12.06
C LYS A 156 -7.35 -15.97 -10.73
N PHE A 157 -6.40 -15.31 -10.08
CA PHE A 157 -6.56 -14.64 -8.79
C PHE A 157 -5.54 -13.50 -8.68
N ILE A 158 -5.77 -12.58 -7.76
CA ILE A 158 -4.77 -11.65 -7.25
C ILE A 158 -4.13 -12.27 -6.01
N ASP A 159 -2.81 -12.38 -5.97
CA ASP A 159 -2.11 -13.02 -4.85
C ASP A 159 -2.05 -12.12 -3.62
N LEU A 160 -1.87 -10.82 -3.81
CA LEU A 160 -1.90 -9.84 -2.72
C LEU A 160 -2.56 -8.53 -3.17
N LEU A 161 -3.48 -8.03 -2.36
CA LEU A 161 -3.89 -6.62 -2.34
C LEU A 161 -3.38 -5.98 -1.05
N LYS A 162 -2.45 -5.03 -1.17
CA LYS A 162 -2.01 -4.16 -0.07
C LYS A 162 -2.80 -2.84 -0.13
N LEU A 163 -3.41 -2.46 0.99
CA LEU A 163 -4.12 -1.19 1.17
C LEU A 163 -3.50 -0.40 2.31
N ASP A 164 -2.86 0.69 1.96
CA ASP A 164 -2.23 1.62 2.89
C ASP A 164 -2.39 3.02 2.30
N ILE A 165 -3.59 3.58 2.47
CA ILE A 165 -4.09 4.71 1.66
C ILE A 165 -4.72 5.78 2.55
N GLU A 166 -4.21 5.91 3.78
CA GLU A 166 -4.44 7.01 4.71
C GLU A 166 -5.94 7.32 4.95
N GLY A 167 -6.73 6.28 5.20
CA GLY A 167 -8.10 6.39 5.72
C GLY A 167 -9.21 6.07 4.71
N TYR A 168 -8.88 5.65 3.49
CA TYR A 168 -9.85 5.24 2.46
C TYR A 168 -10.10 3.73 2.39
N GLU A 169 -9.45 2.93 3.24
CA GLU A 169 -9.41 1.46 3.17
C GLU A 169 -10.81 0.85 3.30
N VAL A 170 -11.60 1.31 4.27
CA VAL A 170 -12.99 0.84 4.48
C VAL A 170 -13.83 1.00 3.22
N LYS A 171 -13.72 2.16 2.56
CA LYS A 171 -14.52 2.49 1.39
C LYS A 171 -14.13 1.60 0.21
N ILE A 172 -12.83 1.38 0.02
CA ILE A 172 -12.29 0.49 -1.01
C ILE A 172 -12.77 -0.94 -0.79
N ILE A 173 -12.61 -1.48 0.43
CA ILE A 173 -13.00 -2.86 0.79
C ILE A 173 -14.49 -3.10 0.51
N LYS A 174 -15.36 -2.17 0.89
CA LYS A 174 -16.80 -2.26 0.60
C LYS A 174 -17.09 -2.24 -0.90
N HIS A 175 -16.39 -1.40 -1.65
CA HIS A 175 -16.58 -1.28 -3.09
C HIS A 175 -16.20 -2.58 -3.81
N ILE A 176 -15.12 -3.26 -3.41
CA ILE A 176 -14.63 -4.50 -4.03
C ILE A 176 -15.11 -5.78 -3.35
N GLN A 177 -16.14 -5.72 -2.51
CA GLN A 177 -16.55 -6.83 -1.66
C GLN A 177 -16.83 -8.14 -2.42
N GLU A 178 -17.26 -8.06 -3.67
CA GLU A 178 -17.52 -9.22 -4.54
C GLU A 178 -16.24 -9.83 -5.13
N GLN A 179 -15.21 -9.00 -5.34
CA GLN A 179 -13.90 -9.39 -5.86
C GLN A 179 -13.01 -10.00 -4.78
N LEU A 180 -13.31 -9.81 -3.49
CA LEU A 180 -12.50 -10.34 -2.39
C LEU A 180 -12.33 -11.87 -2.44
N LYS A 181 -13.28 -12.60 -3.03
CA LYS A 181 -13.17 -14.06 -3.22
C LYS A 181 -12.05 -14.46 -4.20
N ASP A 182 -11.64 -13.54 -5.07
CA ASP A 182 -10.63 -13.72 -6.11
C ASP A 182 -9.30 -13.06 -5.71
N ILE A 183 -9.22 -12.52 -4.48
CA ILE A 183 -8.01 -11.96 -3.86
C ILE A 183 -7.58 -12.91 -2.75
N LYS A 184 -6.40 -13.52 -2.89
CA LYS A 184 -5.91 -14.53 -1.95
C LYS A 184 -5.43 -13.96 -0.64
N ASN A 185 -4.78 -12.80 -0.65
CA ASN A 185 -4.28 -12.18 0.57
C ASN A 185 -4.61 -10.69 0.54
N LEU A 186 -5.03 -10.17 1.69
CA LEU A 186 -5.37 -8.77 1.88
C LEU A 186 -4.62 -8.25 3.09
N ILE A 187 -3.75 -7.26 2.89
CA ILE A 187 -3.04 -6.57 3.98
C ILE A 187 -3.53 -5.13 4.01
N VAL A 188 -4.04 -4.71 5.16
CA VAL A 188 -4.65 -3.40 5.35
C VAL A 188 -3.99 -2.67 6.50
N GLU A 189 -3.49 -1.49 6.19
CA GLU A 189 -2.99 -0.52 7.15
C GLU A 189 -4.13 0.42 7.52
N TYR A 190 -4.71 0.18 8.70
CA TYR A 190 -5.91 0.87 9.14
C TYR A 190 -5.57 2.19 9.82
N HIS A 191 -6.00 3.26 9.17
CA HIS A 191 -5.93 4.62 9.69
C HIS A 191 -7.27 4.97 10.37
N PRO A 192 -7.28 5.31 11.67
CA PRO A 192 -8.50 5.43 12.45
C PRO A 192 -9.34 6.66 12.09
N VAL A 193 -10.20 6.53 11.07
CA VAL A 193 -11.26 7.52 10.77
C VAL A 193 -12.57 7.18 11.49
N ASN A 194 -12.93 5.89 11.56
CA ASN A 194 -14.13 5.40 12.26
C ASN A 194 -14.00 3.93 12.67
N LYS A 195 -13.54 3.69 13.91
CA LYS A 195 -13.29 2.33 14.44
C LYS A 195 -14.52 1.41 14.37
N LYS A 196 -15.71 1.93 14.64
CA LYS A 196 -16.95 1.13 14.63
C LYS A 196 -17.31 0.66 13.22
N GLU A 197 -17.17 1.54 12.25
CA GLU A 197 -17.43 1.21 10.85
C GLU A 197 -16.39 0.23 10.30
N PHE A 198 -15.13 0.41 10.67
CA PHE A 198 -14.07 -0.53 10.32
C PHE A 198 -14.34 -1.91 10.88
N THR A 199 -14.57 -2.07 12.19
CA THR A 199 -14.90 -3.37 12.80
C THR A 199 -16.09 -4.03 12.12
N LYS A 200 -17.15 -3.27 11.81
CA LYS A 200 -18.31 -3.81 11.08
C LYS A 200 -17.93 -4.32 9.68
N THR A 201 -17.13 -3.54 8.95
CA THR A 201 -16.66 -3.90 7.61
C THR A 201 -15.80 -5.15 7.67
N LEU A 202 -14.90 -5.24 8.65
CA LEU A 202 -14.07 -6.42 8.86
C LEU A 202 -14.94 -7.64 9.04
N SER A 203 -15.87 -7.64 10.01
CA SER A 203 -16.78 -8.76 10.26
C SER A 203 -17.53 -9.24 9.01
N GLN A 204 -17.84 -8.35 8.07
CA GLN A 204 -18.51 -8.71 6.81
C GLN A 204 -17.58 -9.43 5.82
N ILE A 205 -16.28 -9.12 5.85
CA ILE A 205 -15.30 -9.69 4.92
C ILE A 205 -14.53 -10.87 5.50
N GLN A 206 -14.57 -11.10 6.82
CA GLN A 206 -13.93 -12.25 7.46
C GLN A 206 -14.35 -13.59 6.83
N LYS A 207 -15.58 -13.70 6.30
CA LYS A 207 -16.06 -14.90 5.61
C LYS A 207 -15.26 -15.30 4.36
N TYR A 208 -14.50 -14.38 3.77
CA TYR A 208 -13.67 -14.66 2.60
C TYR A 208 -12.31 -15.23 2.99
N TYR A 209 -11.80 -14.88 4.18
CA TYR A 209 -10.45 -15.22 4.63
C TYR A 209 -10.48 -16.24 5.77
N ARG A 210 -9.57 -17.23 5.72
CA ARG A 210 -9.50 -18.26 6.77
C ARG A 210 -8.64 -17.82 7.94
N ASN A 211 -7.54 -17.12 7.63
CA ASN A 211 -6.57 -16.64 8.59
C ASN A 211 -6.74 -15.13 8.73
N ILE A 212 -7.02 -14.66 9.94
CA ILE A 212 -7.23 -13.24 10.21
C ILE A 212 -6.34 -12.82 11.36
N GLU A 213 -5.44 -11.88 11.09
CA GLU A 213 -4.48 -11.39 12.05
C GLU A 213 -4.65 -9.89 12.28
N TYR A 214 -4.62 -9.53 13.56
CA TYR A 214 -4.67 -8.14 14.01
C TYR A 214 -3.32 -7.79 14.61
N ILE A 215 -2.59 -6.92 13.96
CA ILE A 215 -1.27 -6.46 14.39
C ILE A 215 -1.43 -5.06 14.96
N SER A 216 -1.20 -4.93 16.26
CA SER A 216 -0.95 -3.64 16.89
C SER A 216 0.51 -3.24 16.68
N GLU A 217 0.81 -1.94 16.63
CA GLU A 217 2.17 -1.39 16.60
C GLU A 217 3.18 -2.19 17.47
N GLY A 218 4.35 -2.48 16.89
CA GLY A 218 5.48 -3.09 17.60
C GLY A 218 5.41 -4.61 17.85
N LYS A 219 4.40 -5.32 17.34
CA LYS A 219 4.35 -6.79 17.41
C LYS A 219 4.82 -7.44 16.10
N SER A 220 5.74 -8.40 16.22
CA SER A 220 6.23 -9.18 15.09
C SER A 220 5.22 -10.23 14.64
N PHE A 221 5.19 -10.45 13.33
CA PHE A 221 4.42 -11.48 12.64
C PHE A 221 4.80 -12.90 13.10
N ARG A 222 3.82 -13.81 13.14
CA ARG A 222 4.05 -15.27 13.05
C ARG A 222 3.58 -15.67 11.65
N LYS A 223 4.45 -16.32 10.87
CA LYS A 223 4.10 -16.79 9.51
C LYS A 223 2.74 -17.51 9.51
N PRO A 224 1.71 -16.96 8.82
CA PRO A 224 0.42 -17.61 8.67
C PRO A 224 0.53 -18.71 7.64
N ASP A 225 -0.25 -19.76 7.84
CA ASP A 225 -0.37 -20.87 6.89
C ASP A 225 -0.85 -20.38 5.51
N LEU A 226 -0.24 -20.95 4.47
CA LEU A 226 -0.49 -20.78 3.04
C LEU A 226 -1.91 -20.32 2.64
N ASN A 227 -1.98 -19.17 1.96
CA ASN A 227 -3.13 -18.57 1.28
C ASN A 227 -4.31 -18.19 2.21
N ASN A 228 -5.03 -17.14 1.81
CA ASN A 228 -6.27 -16.70 2.45
C ASN A 228 -6.07 -15.99 3.80
N LEU A 229 -5.10 -15.08 3.81
CA LEU A 229 -4.72 -14.22 4.92
C LEU A 229 -5.38 -12.84 4.81
N PHE A 230 -5.92 -12.38 5.94
CA PHE A 230 -6.32 -10.99 6.14
C PHE A 230 -5.54 -10.40 7.31
N VAL A 231 -4.61 -9.49 7.04
CA VAL A 231 -3.85 -8.75 8.07
C VAL A 231 -4.41 -7.36 8.20
N VAL A 232 -4.73 -6.98 9.43
CA VAL A 232 -5.07 -5.62 9.80
C VAL A 232 -4.00 -5.09 10.73
N LYS A 233 -3.26 -4.08 10.26
CA LYS A 233 -2.43 -3.25 11.12
C LYS A 233 -3.25 -2.07 11.58
N ALA A 234 -3.20 -1.71 12.86
CA ALA A 234 -3.83 -0.50 13.36
C ALA A 234 -2.80 0.35 14.09
N PHE A 235 -2.70 1.62 13.67
CA PHE A 235 -2.02 2.65 14.46
C PHE A 235 -2.97 3.14 15.55
N ASN A 236 -2.45 3.23 16.78
CA ASN A 236 -3.20 3.69 17.96
C ASN A 236 -3.17 5.21 18.09
#